data_AF-A0A6G3MLD3-F1
#
_entry.id   AF-A0A6G3MLD3-F1
#
_cell.length_a   1.000
_cell.length_b   1.000
_cell.length_c   1.000
_cell.angle_alpha   90.00
_cell.angle_beta   90.00
_cell.angle_gamma   90.00
#
_symmetry.space_group_name_H-M   'P 1'
#
loop_
_entity.id
_entity.type
_entity.pdbx_description
1 polymer ?
#
loop_
_entity_poly.entity_id
_entity_poly.type
_entity_poly.pdbx_seq_one_letter_code
_entity_poly.pdbx_strand_id
1 'polypeptide(L)'
;MKLLCVIFCFSYWFIVSDSFKKLIIISIDGFRSDFLSKETTPNLFELSKSGTVSQNLRPVFPSKTFPNHHTISTGLFPSLHGIVNNKILALNSEYNNFSESFSKGSVNPFWW
;
A
#
# COMPACT_ATOMS: atom_id res chain seq x y z
N MET A 1 -39.31 36.61 11.39
CA MET A 1 -39.04 35.15 11.53
C MET A 1 -38.38 34.52 10.30
N LYS A 2 -38.75 34.87 9.05
CA LYS A 2 -38.11 34.32 7.82
C LYS A 2 -36.63 34.70 7.62
N LEU A 3 -36.22 35.90 8.07
CA LEU A 3 -34.83 36.39 7.90
C LEU A 3 -33.82 35.70 8.84
N LEU A 4 -34.27 35.22 10.00
CA LEU A 4 -33.43 34.55 11.00
C LEU A 4 -32.98 33.15 10.55
N CYS A 5 -33.85 32.41 9.84
CA CYS A 5 -33.51 31.09 9.29
C CYS A 5 -32.45 31.15 8.18
N VAL A 6 -32.43 32.22 7.38
CA VAL A 6 -31.46 32.35 6.28
C VAL A 6 -30.04 32.57 6.80
N ILE A 7 -29.89 33.36 7.87
CA ILE A 7 -28.60 33.58 8.54
C ILE A 7 -28.09 32.29 9.20
N PHE A 8 -28.98 31.53 9.84
CA PHE A 8 -28.63 30.23 10.44
C PHE A 8 -28.18 29.22 9.38
N CYS A 9 -28.85 29.14 8.22
CA CYS A 9 -28.44 28.26 7.12
C CYS A 9 -27.11 28.69 6.47
N PHE A 10 -26.83 29.99 6.32
CA PHE A 10 -25.55 30.47 5.79
C PHE A 10 -24.39 30.19 6.75
N SER A 11 -24.61 30.30 8.06
CA SER A 11 -23.60 29.95 9.07
C SER A 11 -23.28 28.45 9.11
N TYR A 12 -24.26 27.58 8.79
CA TYR A 12 -24.05 26.13 8.77
C TYR A 12 -23.27 25.66 7.54
N TRP A 13 -23.46 26.31 6.38
CA TRP A 13 -22.76 25.95 5.15
C TRP A 13 -21.26 26.27 5.22
N PHE A 14 -20.87 27.29 5.99
CA PHE A 14 -19.47 27.70 6.11
C PHE A 14 -18.63 26.82 7.05
N ILE A 15 -19.25 26.02 7.92
CA ILE A 15 -18.55 25.26 8.97
C ILE A 15 -18.05 23.90 8.47
N VAL A 16 -18.61 23.35 7.39
CA VAL A 16 -18.22 22.03 6.87
C VAL A 16 -17.26 22.18 5.68
N SER A 17 -16.04 22.63 5.96
CA SER A 17 -14.90 22.38 5.08
C SER A 17 -14.25 21.08 5.55
N ASP A 18 -14.71 19.96 5.00
CA ASP A 18 -14.07 18.67 5.28
C ASP A 18 -12.69 18.65 4.61
N SER A 19 -11.63 18.86 5.39
CA SER A 19 -10.25 18.80 4.93
C SER A 19 -9.85 17.34 4.76
N PHE A 20 -10.31 16.71 3.67
CA PHE A 20 -9.88 15.37 3.29
C PHE A 20 -8.36 15.34 3.15
N LYS A 21 -7.68 14.68 4.10
CA LYS A 21 -6.25 14.42 4.00
C LYS A 21 -6.03 13.32 2.97
N LYS A 22 -5.27 13.62 1.91
CA LYS A 22 -4.89 12.61 0.91
C LYS A 22 -3.84 11.68 1.50
N LEU A 23 -4.01 10.38 1.28
CA LEU A 23 -3.01 9.36 1.62
C LEU A 23 -2.17 9.05 0.37
N ILE A 24 -0.85 9.16 0.51
CA ILE A 24 0.11 8.72 -0.51
C ILE A 24 0.96 7.63 0.11
N ILE A 25 0.98 6.46 -0.53
CA ILE A 25 1.85 5.34 -0.14
C ILE A 25 2.97 5.24 -1.18
N ILE A 26 4.21 5.36 -0.73
CA ILE A 26 5.41 5.22 -1.56
C ILE A 26 6.15 3.97 -1.09
N SER A 27 6.33 3.00 -1.99
CA SER A 27 7.15 1.81 -1.74
C SER A 27 8.45 1.90 -2.54
N ILE A 28 9.59 1.77 -1.87
CA ILE A 28 10.92 1.73 -2.49
C ILE A 28 11.43 0.29 -2.36
N ASP A 29 11.37 -0.47 -3.45
CA ASP A 29 11.71 -1.91 -3.43
C ASP A 29 13.18 -2.14 -3.04
N GLY A 30 13.42 -3.12 -2.17
CA GLY A 30 14.76 -3.43 -1.67
C GLY A 30 15.39 -2.39 -0.73
N PHE A 31 14.64 -1.38 -0.25
CA PHE A 31 15.16 -0.39 0.68
C PHE A 31 15.32 -0.97 2.10
N ARG A 32 16.55 -1.34 2.47
CA ARG A 32 16.88 -1.83 3.81
C ARG A 32 16.96 -0.66 4.80
N SER A 33 16.66 -0.90 6.07
CA SER A 33 16.58 0.14 7.11
C SER A 33 17.87 0.91 7.33
N ASP A 34 19.03 0.29 7.13
CA ASP A 34 20.35 0.90 7.26
C ASP A 34 20.77 1.75 6.05
N PHE A 35 19.95 1.82 5.00
CA PHE A 35 20.18 2.74 3.88
C PHE A 35 19.71 4.17 4.17
N LEU A 36 18.93 4.37 5.23
CA LEU A 36 18.48 5.69 5.65
C LEU A 36 19.63 6.46 6.32
N SER A 37 20.24 7.38 5.59
CA SER A 37 21.36 8.19 6.07
C SER A 37 21.34 9.59 5.45
N LYS A 38 21.97 10.55 6.13
CA LYS A 38 22.05 11.94 5.65
C LYS A 38 22.87 12.05 4.36
N GLU A 39 23.84 11.17 4.17
CA GLU A 39 24.81 11.19 3.08
C GLU A 39 24.21 10.61 1.78
N THR A 40 23.47 9.51 1.87
CA THR A 40 22.96 8.79 0.69
C THR A 40 21.50 9.11 0.37
N THR A 41 20.70 9.44 1.39
CA THR A 41 19.26 9.66 1.26
C THR A 41 18.78 10.93 1.97
N PRO A 42 19.35 12.11 1.67
CA PRO A 42 19.15 13.34 2.43
C PRO A 42 17.67 13.74 2.57
N ASN A 43 16.87 13.62 1.50
CA ASN A 43 15.44 13.97 1.54
C ASN A 43 14.62 13.03 2.44
N LEU A 44 14.90 11.71 2.38
CA LEU A 44 14.23 10.73 3.25
C LEU A 44 14.70 10.88 4.69
N PHE A 45 15.98 11.22 4.89
CA PHE A 45 16.53 11.49 6.21
C PHE A 45 15.85 12.70 6.86
N GLU A 46 15.70 13.83 6.17
CA GLU A 46 14.97 14.99 6.69
C GLU A 46 13.48 14.69 6.93
N LEU A 47 12.84 13.90 6.04
CA LEU A 47 11.48 13.41 6.26
C LEU A 47 11.37 12.58 7.54
N SER A 48 12.35 11.74 7.83
CA SER A 48 12.37 10.94 9.07
C SER A 48 12.49 11.79 10.35
N LYS A 49 13.05 12.99 10.26
CA LYS A 49 13.18 13.93 11.40
C LYS A 49 11.88 14.69 11.70
N SER A 50 11.08 14.93 10.69
CA SER A 50 9.80 15.66 10.79
C SER A 50 8.59 14.75 10.92
N GLY A 51 8.74 13.45 10.63
CA GLY A 51 7.70 12.43 10.70
C GLY A 51 7.92 11.38 11.80
N THR A 52 7.28 10.22 11.62
CA THR A 52 7.46 9.03 12.46
C THR A 52 8.27 7.99 11.71
N VAL A 53 9.23 7.35 12.39
CA VAL A 53 10.10 6.32 11.81
C VAL A 53 10.14 5.07 12.70
N SER A 54 10.05 3.90 12.09
CA SER A 54 10.34 2.62 12.76
C SER A 54 11.82 2.29 12.65
N GLN A 55 12.38 1.61 13.64
CA GLN A 55 13.76 1.11 13.56
C GLN A 55 13.93 0.15 12.38
N ASN A 56 12.97 -0.74 12.16
CA ASN A 56 12.98 -1.74 11.09
C ASN A 56 11.54 -2.12 10.69
N LEU A 57 11.37 -2.61 9.47
CA LEU A 57 10.16 -3.32 9.03
C LEU A 57 10.51 -4.80 8.86
N ARG A 58 9.79 -5.69 9.53
CA ARG A 58 9.96 -7.14 9.33
C ARG A 58 9.12 -7.57 8.12
N PRO A 59 9.73 -8.04 7.02
CA PRO A 59 8.98 -8.54 5.88
C PRO A 59 8.30 -9.87 6.22
N VAL A 60 7.23 -10.18 5.49
CA VAL A 60 6.68 -11.54 5.49
C VAL A 60 7.61 -12.47 4.72
N PHE A 61 7.53 -13.77 5.04
CA PHE A 61 8.23 -14.79 4.29
C PHE A 61 7.36 -15.26 3.10
N PRO A 62 7.95 -15.41 1.89
CA PRO A 62 9.32 -15.08 1.54
C PRO A 62 9.53 -13.56 1.37
N SER A 63 10.74 -13.07 1.64
CA SER A 63 11.13 -11.67 1.47
C SER A 63 11.32 -11.30 -0.01
N LYS A 64 10.23 -11.37 -0.78
CA LYS A 64 10.14 -11.13 -2.22
C LYS A 64 9.17 -9.97 -2.48
N THR A 65 9.40 -9.26 -3.59
CA THR A 65 8.65 -8.06 -4.01
C THR A 65 7.14 -8.29 -3.98
N PHE A 66 6.60 -9.20 -4.79
CA PHE A 66 5.15 -9.37 -4.93
C PHE A 66 4.47 -9.84 -3.63
N PRO A 67 4.96 -10.89 -2.93
CA PRO A 67 4.37 -11.29 -1.65
C PRO A 67 4.29 -10.14 -0.63
N ASN A 68 5.37 -9.36 -0.46
CA ASN A 68 5.39 -8.28 0.53
C ASN A 68 4.52 -7.08 0.13
N HIS A 69 4.51 -6.68 -1.14
CA HIS A 69 3.69 -5.56 -1.59
C HIS A 69 2.19 -5.89 -1.47
N HIS A 70 1.78 -7.13 -1.79
CA HIS A 70 0.41 -7.58 -1.58
C HIS A 70 0.05 -7.69 -0.10
N THR A 71 0.97 -8.13 0.76
CA THR A 71 0.74 -8.10 2.21
C THR A 71 0.52 -6.67 2.72
N ILE A 72 1.30 -5.68 2.25
CA ILE A 72 1.12 -4.28 2.66
C ILE A 72 -0.25 -3.73 2.22
N SER A 73 -0.72 -4.07 1.02
CA SER A 73 -2.00 -3.56 0.51
C SER A 73 -3.22 -4.26 1.13
N THR A 74 -3.11 -5.53 1.52
CA THR A 74 -4.26 -6.34 2.00
C THR A 74 -4.26 -6.57 3.50
N GLY A 75 -3.12 -6.47 4.18
CA GLY A 75 -2.95 -6.88 5.58
C GLY A 75 -2.95 -8.39 5.80
N LEU A 76 -2.94 -9.21 4.74
CA LEU A 76 -2.97 -10.67 4.81
C LEU A 76 -1.58 -11.28 4.61
N PHE A 77 -1.36 -12.49 5.12
CA PHE A 77 -0.15 -13.27 4.82
C PHE A 77 -0.19 -13.87 3.41
N PRO A 78 0.97 -14.21 2.80
CA PRO A 78 1.02 -14.84 1.49
C PRO A 78 0.22 -16.13 1.35
N SER A 79 0.09 -16.91 2.43
CA SER A 79 -0.75 -18.11 2.47
C SER A 79 -2.25 -17.83 2.34
N LEU A 80 -2.68 -16.60 2.64
CA LEU A 80 -4.08 -16.18 2.61
C LEU A 80 -4.41 -15.39 1.34
N HIS A 81 -3.53 -14.49 0.89
CA HIS A 81 -3.75 -13.72 -0.35
C HIS A 81 -3.24 -14.43 -1.62
N GLY A 82 -2.68 -15.64 -1.53
CA GLY A 82 -2.31 -16.50 -2.68
C GLY A 82 -1.03 -16.09 -3.44
N ILE A 83 -0.60 -14.84 -3.36
CA ILE A 83 0.66 -14.35 -3.97
C ILE A 83 1.88 -14.78 -3.13
N VAL A 84 2.29 -16.05 -3.28
CA VAL A 84 3.37 -16.66 -2.49
C VAL A 84 4.78 -16.45 -3.05
N ASN A 85 4.91 -16.05 -4.32
CA ASN A 85 6.20 -15.84 -4.97
C ASN A 85 6.10 -14.79 -6.10
N ASN A 86 7.23 -14.29 -6.58
CA ASN A 86 7.30 -13.38 -7.73
C ASN A 86 6.96 -14.10 -9.06
N LYS A 87 7.08 -15.43 -9.08
CA LYS A 87 6.69 -16.28 -10.20
C LYS A 87 5.92 -17.47 -9.65
N ILE A 88 4.69 -17.68 -10.12
CA ILE A 88 3.82 -18.78 -9.67
C ILE A 88 3.31 -19.50 -10.91
N LEU A 89 3.29 -20.83 -10.84
CA LEU A 89 2.59 -21.67 -11.80
C LEU A 89 1.34 -22.19 -11.10
N ALA A 90 0.17 -21.75 -11.55
CA ALA A 90 -1.10 -22.28 -11.07
C ALA A 90 -1.39 -23.58 -11.82
N LEU A 91 -1.48 -24.68 -11.08
CA LEU A 91 -1.98 -25.93 -11.60
C LEU A 91 -3.50 -25.93 -11.46
N ASN A 92 -4.22 -26.15 -12.55
CA ASN A 92 -5.63 -26.47 -12.47
C ASN A 92 -5.78 -27.97 -12.19
N SER A 93 -6.27 -28.30 -11.00
CA SER A 93 -6.46 -29.67 -10.55
C SER A 93 -7.48 -30.44 -11.38
N GLU A 94 -8.39 -29.76 -12.10
CA GLU A 94 -9.39 -30.42 -12.95
C GLU A 94 -8.82 -30.86 -14.31
N TYR A 95 -7.69 -30.30 -14.76
CA TYR A 95 -7.21 -30.50 -16.14
C TYR A 95 -5.77 -30.98 -16.31
N ASN A 96 -5.01 -31.25 -15.23
CA ASN A 96 -3.60 -31.70 -15.29
C ASN A 96 -2.69 -30.88 -16.24
N ASN A 97 -3.11 -29.67 -16.59
CA ASN A 97 -2.45 -28.76 -17.51
C ASN A 97 -2.18 -27.45 -16.76
N PHE A 98 -1.04 -26.81 -17.03
CA PHE A 98 -0.74 -25.47 -16.51
C PHE A 98 -1.81 -24.50 -17.00
N SER A 99 -2.63 -23.98 -16.09
CA SER A 99 -3.74 -23.10 -16.47
C SER A 99 -3.29 -21.65 -16.57
N GLU A 100 -2.43 -21.21 -15.64
CA GLU A 100 -2.02 -19.80 -15.57
C GLU A 100 -0.65 -19.64 -14.92
N SER A 101 0.03 -18.56 -15.27
CA SER A 101 1.27 -18.16 -14.60
C SER A 101 1.20 -16.72 -14.11
N PHE A 102 1.65 -16.53 -12.87
CA PHE A 102 1.85 -15.21 -12.31
C PHE A 102 3.30 -14.79 -12.49
N SER A 103 3.52 -13.59 -13.02
CA SER A 103 4.82 -12.93 -12.99
C SER A 103 4.67 -11.42 -13.19
N LYS A 104 5.78 -10.69 -13.24
CA LYS A 104 5.77 -9.28 -13.60
C LYS A 104 5.15 -9.10 -14.99
N GLY A 105 4.04 -8.37 -15.06
CA GLY A 105 3.30 -8.13 -16.31
C GLY A 105 2.10 -9.04 -16.52
N SER A 106 1.75 -9.91 -15.56
CA SER A 106 0.45 -10.58 -15.58
C SER A 106 -0.67 -9.54 -15.63
N VAL A 107 -1.60 -9.70 -16.58
CA VAL A 107 -2.82 -8.86 -16.76
C VAL A 107 -4.14 -9.65 -16.57
N ASN A 108 -4.06 -10.92 -16.17
CA ASN A 108 -5.21 -11.73 -15.78
C ASN A 108 -5.77 -11.33 -14.39
N PRO A 109 -7.02 -10.83 -14.29
CA PRO A 109 -7.67 -10.44 -13.04
C PRO A 109 -7.81 -11.56 -12.00
N PHE A 110 -7.61 -12.83 -12.37
CA PHE A 110 -7.54 -13.91 -11.40
C PHE A 110 -6.56 -13.64 -10.24
N TRP A 111 -5.50 -12.85 -10.48
CA TRP A 111 -4.46 -12.55 -9.50
C TRP A 111 -4.66 -11.24 -8.70
N TRP A 112 -5.66 -10.39 -8.99
CA TRP A 112 -5.95 -9.14 -8.24
C TRP A 112 -7.42 -8.74 -8.19
#